data_AF-A0A166QGC9-F1
#
_entry.id   AF-A0A166QGC9-F1
#
_cell.length_a   1.000
_cell.length_b   1.000
_cell.length_c   1.000
_cell.angle_alpha   90.00
_cell.angle_beta   90.00
_cell.angle_gamma   90.00
#
_symmetry.space_group_name_H-M   'P 1'
#
loop_
_entity.id
_entity.type
_entity.pdbx_description
1 polymer ?
#
loop_
_entity_poly.entity_id
_entity_poly.type
_entity_poly.pdbx_seq_one_letter_code
_entity_poly.pdbx_strand_id
1 'polypeptide(L)'
;TRDDVETQMEYTRQQQLDAYSHIVEHANEREAVFNKKIDESRVKKLITFKINDLVQVYMSDLDYTFKTERKLLPKWGQVRRVISR
;
A
#
# COMPACT_ATOMS: atom_id res chain seq x y z
N THR A 1 -43.73 -17.32 -27.46
CA THR A 1 -43.46 -17.36 -28.93
C THR A 1 -41.95 -17.42 -29.14
N ARG A 2 -41.46 -17.85 -30.31
CA ARG A 2 -40.02 -17.93 -30.58
C ARG A 2 -39.32 -16.57 -30.46
N ASP A 3 -40.01 -15.50 -30.82
CA ASP A 3 -39.61 -14.09 -30.60
C ASP A 3 -39.34 -13.77 -29.13
N ASP A 4 -40.23 -14.17 -28.22
CA ASP A 4 -40.09 -13.85 -26.79
C ASP A 4 -38.80 -14.46 -26.19
N VAL A 5 -38.40 -15.63 -26.69
CA VAL A 5 -37.15 -16.30 -26.28
C VAL A 5 -35.94 -15.56 -26.83
N GLU A 6 -36.01 -15.06 -28.07
CA GLU A 6 -34.93 -14.29 -28.69
C GLU A 6 -34.73 -12.95 -27.98
N THR A 7 -35.83 -12.26 -27.66
CA THR A 7 -35.81 -11.02 -26.87
C THR A 7 -35.21 -11.26 -25.47
N GLN A 8 -35.58 -12.36 -24.80
CA GLN A 8 -35.01 -12.69 -23.49
C GLN A 8 -33.51 -13.00 -23.55
N MET A 9 -33.05 -13.63 -24.64
CA MET A 9 -31.63 -13.90 -24.87
C MET A 9 -30.83 -12.63 -25.12
N GLU A 10 -31.40 -11.64 -25.82
CA GLU A 10 -30.79 -10.32 -26.02
C GLU A 10 -30.67 -9.54 -24.70
N TYR A 11 -31.74 -9.49 -23.89
CA TYR A 11 -31.70 -8.85 -22.57
C TYR A 11 -30.66 -9.50 -21.65
N THR A 12 -30.53 -10.82 -21.69
CA THR A 12 -29.54 -11.54 -20.88
C THR A 12 -28.11 -11.19 -21.31
N ARG A 13 -27.86 -11.07 -22.63
CA ARG A 13 -26.56 -10.61 -23.14
C ARG A 13 -26.25 -9.18 -22.70
N GLN A 14 -27.23 -8.28 -22.76
CA GLN A 14 -27.05 -6.91 -22.34
C GLN A 14 -26.70 -6.81 -20.85
N GLN A 15 -27.44 -7.53 -19.99
CA GLN A 15 -27.15 -7.57 -18.55
C GLN A 15 -25.76 -8.09 -18.23
N GLN A 16 -25.25 -9.07 -18.97
CA GLN A 16 -23.89 -9.59 -18.79
C GLN A 16 -22.82 -8.55 -19.16
N LEU A 17 -23.03 -7.79 -20.23
CA LEU A 17 -22.11 -6.73 -20.65
C LEU A 17 -22.11 -5.56 -19.65
N ASP A 18 -23.29 -5.15 -19.19
CA ASP A 18 -23.44 -4.07 -18.21
C ASP A 18 -22.79 -4.45 -16.88
N ALA A 19 -23.03 -5.69 -16.42
CA ALA A 19 -22.39 -6.21 -15.20
C ALA A 19 -20.87 -6.27 -15.33
N TYR A 20 -20.35 -6.67 -16.49
CA TYR A 20 -18.91 -6.68 -16.76
C TYR A 20 -18.32 -5.26 -16.75
N SER A 21 -18.98 -4.30 -17.40
CA SER A 21 -18.56 -2.90 -17.40
C SER A 21 -18.47 -2.34 -15.99
N HIS A 22 -19.50 -2.58 -15.17
CA HIS A 22 -19.55 -2.12 -13.79
C HIS A 22 -18.45 -2.76 -12.92
N ILE A 23 -18.09 -4.03 -13.15
CA ILE A 23 -16.99 -4.70 -12.45
C ILE A 23 -15.65 -4.04 -12.80
N VAL A 24 -15.43 -3.73 -14.09
CA VAL A 24 -14.19 -3.09 -14.56
C VAL A 24 -14.07 -1.66 -14.02
N GLU A 25 -15.13 -0.87 -14.08
CA GLU A 25 -15.16 0.50 -13.52
C GLU A 25 -14.85 0.48 -12.03
N HIS A 26 -15.53 -0.37 -11.26
CA HIS A 26 -15.30 -0.49 -9.82
C HIS A 26 -13.90 -1.05 -9.48
N ALA A 27 -13.30 -1.85 -10.36
CA ALA A 27 -11.90 -2.28 -10.20
C ALA A 27 -10.93 -1.10 -10.40
N ASN A 28 -11.14 -0.30 -11.46
CA ASN A 28 -10.33 0.87 -11.76
C ASN A 28 -10.42 1.94 -10.66
N GLU A 29 -11.62 2.17 -10.12
CA GLU A 29 -11.82 3.10 -9.00
C GLU A 29 -11.04 2.67 -7.75
N ARG A 30 -11.06 1.37 -7.42
CA ARG A 30 -10.31 0.84 -6.28
C ARG A 30 -8.80 0.92 -6.50
N GLU A 31 -8.32 0.66 -7.71
CA GLU A 31 -6.92 0.84 -8.07
C GLU A 31 -6.49 2.31 -7.93
N ALA A 32 -7.30 3.25 -8.42
CA ALA A 32 -7.02 4.68 -8.28
C ALA A 32 -6.98 5.13 -6.81
N VAL A 33 -7.91 4.67 -5.98
CA VAL A 33 -7.91 4.96 -4.54
C VAL A 33 -6.69 4.35 -3.84
N PHE A 34 -6.29 3.14 -4.23
CA PHE A 34 -5.09 2.48 -3.69
C PHE A 34 -3.81 3.23 -4.06
N ASN A 35 -3.66 3.59 -5.34
CA ASN A 35 -2.52 4.37 -5.82
C ASN A 35 -2.44 5.73 -5.13
N LYS A 36 -3.58 6.44 -5.00
CA LYS A 36 -3.66 7.69 -4.24
C LYS A 36 -3.22 7.52 -2.78
N LYS A 37 -3.63 6.45 -2.11
CA LYS A 37 -3.19 6.14 -0.74
C LYS A 37 -1.69 5.83 -0.65
N ILE A 38 -1.12 5.15 -1.65
CA ILE A 38 0.32 4.90 -1.73
C ILE A 38 1.08 6.21 -1.88
N ASP A 39 0.62 7.10 -2.77
CA ASP A 39 1.23 8.40 -3.00
C ASP A 39 1.16 9.29 -1.75
N GLU A 40 -0.01 9.37 -1.11
CA GLU A 40 -0.18 10.07 0.17
C GLU A 40 0.71 9.48 1.30
N SER A 41 0.89 8.16 1.32
CA SER A 41 1.78 7.46 2.25
C SER A 41 3.26 7.77 2.00
N ARG A 42 3.70 7.80 0.74
CA ARG A 42 5.09 8.15 0.37
C ARG A 42 5.39 9.62 0.71
N VAL A 43 4.45 10.53 0.45
CA VAL A 43 4.65 11.97 0.69
C VAL A 43 4.67 12.29 2.19
N LYS A 44 3.94 11.56 3.05
CA LYS A 44 3.97 11.78 4.51
C LYS A 44 5.12 11.09 5.26
N LYS A 45 5.92 10.24 4.59
CA LYS A 45 7.05 9.52 5.21
C LYS A 45 8.44 9.98 4.76
N LEU A 46 8.55 11.03 3.96
CA LEU A 46 9.86 11.61 3.66
C LEU A 46 10.37 12.40 4.86
N ILE A 47 10.86 11.69 5.89
CA ILE A 47 11.62 12.29 6.99
C ILE A 47 12.90 12.84 6.36
N THR A 48 12.87 14.13 6.05
CA THR A 48 14.01 14.83 5.47
C THR A 48 14.88 15.28 6.62
N PHE A 49 16.00 14.59 6.84
CA PHE A 49 16.97 15.01 7.83
C PHE A 49 17.69 16.28 7.36
N LYS A 50 17.84 17.25 8.26
CA LYS A 50 18.64 18.44 8.05
C LYS A 50 20.06 18.21 8.57
N ILE A 51 21.01 18.94 8.00
CA ILE A 51 22.39 18.97 8.52
C ILE A 51 22.31 19.47 9.98
N ASN A 52 22.99 18.74 10.87
CA ASN A 52 22.97 18.87 12.33
C ASN A 52 21.81 18.23 13.09
N ASP A 53 20.86 17.55 12.42
CA ASP A 53 19.86 16.76 13.13
C ASP A 53 20.51 15.61 13.90
N LEU A 54 20.03 15.39 15.13
CA LEU A 54 20.42 14.26 15.97
C LEU A 54 19.53 13.07 15.64
N VAL A 55 20.13 11.99 15.15
CA VAL A 55 19.46 10.77 14.74
C VAL A 55 20.03 9.57 15.47
N GLN A 56 19.19 8.57 15.75
CA GLN A 56 19.62 7.28 16.26
C GLN A 56 19.38 6.22 15.19
N VAL A 57 20.39 5.37 14.97
CA VAL A 57 20.28 4.28 14.01
C VAL A 57 19.58 3.10 14.69
N TYR A 58 18.52 2.61 14.05
CA TYR A 58 17.83 1.41 14.49
C TYR A 58 18.65 0.16 14.16
N MET A 59 18.95 -0.66 15.16
CA MET A 59 19.67 -1.92 14.96
C MET A 59 18.68 -3.06 14.69
N SER A 60 18.35 -3.27 13.41
CA SER A 60 17.41 -4.32 12.95
C SER A 60 17.85 -5.75 13.29
N ASP A 61 19.14 -5.97 13.49
CA ASP A 61 19.72 -7.28 13.79
C ASP A 61 19.25 -7.85 15.13
N LEU A 62 18.71 -7.01 16.02
CA LEU A 62 18.19 -7.43 17.32
C LEU A 62 16.75 -7.97 17.25
N ASP A 63 16.00 -7.70 16.18
CA ASP A 63 14.58 -8.07 16.10
C ASP A 63 14.37 -9.57 15.88
N TYR A 64 15.26 -10.22 15.12
CA TYR A 64 15.09 -11.64 14.73
C TYR A 64 16.03 -12.58 15.47
N THR A 65 16.23 -12.35 16.77
CA THR A 65 17.17 -13.15 17.56
C THR A 65 16.50 -13.76 18.78
N PHE A 66 16.46 -15.10 18.83
CA PHE A 66 15.92 -15.86 19.95
C PHE A 66 16.85 -15.90 21.17
N LYS A 67 18.06 -15.33 21.07
CA LYS A 67 19.03 -15.29 22.16
C LYS A 67 18.62 -14.24 23.20
N THR A 68 18.43 -14.67 24.45
CA THR A 68 18.00 -13.81 25.57
C THR A 68 18.94 -12.62 25.79
N GLU A 69 20.25 -12.79 25.57
CA GLU A 69 21.25 -11.71 25.67
C GLU A 69 20.92 -10.51 24.79
N ARG A 70 20.36 -10.74 23.59
CA ARG A 70 20.00 -9.67 22.64
C ARG A 70 18.70 -8.97 22.99
N LYS A 71 17.87 -9.53 23.88
CA LYS A 71 16.64 -8.89 24.37
C LYS A 71 16.91 -7.75 25.35
N LEU A 72 18.08 -7.77 26.02
CA LEU A 72 18.49 -6.75 26.99
C LEU A 72 19.26 -5.59 26.35
N LEU A 73 19.63 -5.71 25.08
CA LEU A 73 20.36 -4.68 24.38
C LEU A 73 19.42 -3.59 23.87
N PRO A 74 19.83 -2.30 23.93
CA PRO A 74 19.04 -1.21 23.39
C PRO A 74 18.89 -1.35 21.87
N LYS A 75 17.67 -1.18 21.36
CA LYS A 75 17.35 -1.24 19.93
C LYS A 75 17.87 -0.04 19.13
N TRP A 76 18.10 1.07 19.82
CA TRP A 76 18.60 2.32 19.25
C TRP A 76 20.08 2.47 19.59
N GLY A 77 20.90 2.71 18.57
CA GLY A 77 22.33 2.96 18.74
C GLY A 77 22.63 4.34 19.32
N GLN A 78 23.92 4.65 19.41
CA GLN A 78 24.39 5.98 19.84
C GLN A 78 23.81 7.09 18.95
N VAL A 79 23.50 8.23 19.56
CA VAL A 79 23.06 9.43 18.84
C VAL A 79 24.16 9.89 17.89
N ARG A 80 23.81 10.04 16.61
CA ARG A 80 24.69 10.54 15.55
C ARG A 80 24.15 11.85 15.00
N ARG A 81 25.03 12.64 14.42
CA ARG A 81 24.67 13.91 13.77
C ARG A 81 24.72 13.75 12.26
N VAL A 82 23.72 14.28 11.56
CA VAL A 82 23.70 14.28 10.10
C VAL A 82 24.66 15.35 9.59
N ILE A 83 25.71 14.94 8.87
CA ILE A 83 26.76 15.82 8.35
C ILE A 83 26.45 16.25 6.91
N SER A 84 25.85 15.36 6.11
CA SER A 84 25.46 15.59 4.72
C SER A 84 24.16 14.86 4.38
N ARG A 85 23.46 15.31 3.34
CA ARG A 85 22.25 14.68 2.80
C ARG A 85 22.58 13.58 1.79
#